data_AF-J9EQ97-F1
#
_entry.id   AF-J9EQ97-F1
#
_cell.length_a   1.000
_cell.length_b   1.000
_cell.length_c   1.000
_cell.angle_alpha   90.00
_cell.angle_beta   90.00
_cell.angle_gamma   90.00
#
_symmetry.space_group_name_H-M   'P 1'
#
loop_
_entity.id
_entity.type
_entity.pdbx_description
1 polymer ?
#
loop_
_entity_poly.entity_id
_entity_poly.type
_entity_poly.pdbx_seq_one_letter_code
_entity_poly.pdbx_strand_id
1 'polypeptide(L)'
;MMDDADYLAAWRVIVAPILNQFKPTFIIVSAGFDAACGHPQALGGYNLSPQLFGYFTLQLMNYAGGRVVLALEGGYDLDTISDSAEECVKALCGESPETTGKLSDEALNAFPKQSAQETIQKVIAIHKKYWPSLTAAQGISSSELQWQAVAQKFASLSV
;
A
#
# COMPACT_ATOMS: atom_id res chain seq x y z
N MET A 1 -0.86 16.97 1.20
CA MET A 1 -1.87 15.92 1.40
C MET A 1 -1.49 14.75 0.52
N MET A 2 -1.27 13.57 1.11
CA MET A 2 -1.02 12.34 0.35
C MET A 2 -2.36 11.63 0.05
N ASP A 3 -2.39 10.83 -1.00
CA ASP A 3 -3.54 9.97 -1.38
C ASP A 3 -3.11 8.55 -1.74
N ASP A 4 -4.06 7.75 -2.23
CA ASP A 4 -3.86 6.35 -2.59
C ASP A 4 -2.67 6.12 -3.52
N ALA A 5 -2.50 6.95 -4.55
CA ALA A 5 -1.41 6.78 -5.52
C ALA A 5 -0.02 6.92 -4.87
N ASP A 6 0.10 7.81 -3.87
CA ASP A 6 1.33 8.01 -3.12
C ASP A 6 1.71 6.75 -2.31
N TYR A 7 0.71 6.15 -1.66
CA TYR A 7 0.90 4.94 -0.84
C TYR A 7 1.09 3.68 -1.70
N LEU A 8 0.39 3.56 -2.83
CA LEU A 8 0.60 2.48 -3.80
C LEU A 8 2.02 2.52 -4.36
N ALA A 9 2.54 3.71 -4.69
CA ALA A 9 3.91 3.88 -5.12
C ALA A 9 4.90 3.43 -4.03
N ALA A 10 4.72 3.88 -2.79
CA ALA A 10 5.57 3.48 -1.67
C ALA A 10 5.53 1.96 -1.42
N TRP A 11 4.35 1.35 -1.49
CA TRP A 11 4.17 -0.09 -1.36
C TRP A 11 4.99 -0.85 -2.41
N ARG A 12 4.79 -0.50 -3.68
CA ARG A 12 5.44 -1.13 -4.83
C ARG A 12 6.97 -1.05 -4.78
N VAL A 13 7.52 0.12 -4.44
CA VAL A 13 8.96 0.39 -4.64
C VAL A 13 9.79 0.22 -3.37
N ILE A 14 9.16 0.17 -2.19
CA ILE A 14 9.84 0.00 -0.90
C ILE A 14 9.32 -1.26 -0.20
N VAL A 15 8.03 -1.29 0.13
CA VAL A 15 7.48 -2.30 1.05
C VAL A 15 7.55 -3.70 0.45
N ALA A 16 6.99 -3.90 -0.75
CA ALA A 16 6.97 -5.21 -1.41
C ALA A 16 8.39 -5.75 -1.71
N PRO A 17 9.35 -4.96 -2.24
CA PRO A 17 10.73 -5.42 -2.43
C PRO A 17 11.43 -5.84 -1.14
N ILE A 18 11.18 -5.12 -0.03
CA ILE A 18 11.72 -5.48 1.29
C ILE A 18 11.04 -6.75 1.81
N LEU A 19 9.72 -6.87 1.74
CA LEU A 19 9.00 -8.07 2.17
C LEU A 19 9.46 -9.32 1.40
N ASN A 20 9.65 -9.20 0.08
CA ASN A 20 10.16 -10.26 -0.77
C ASN A 20 11.58 -10.71 -0.37
N GLN A 21 12.44 -9.77 0.01
CA GLN A 21 13.80 -10.08 0.46
C GLN A 21 13.83 -10.62 1.89
N PHE A 22 13.05 -10.03 2.79
CA PHE A 22 13.00 -10.38 4.22
C PHE A 22 12.33 -11.73 4.49
N LYS A 23 11.31 -12.09 3.69
CA LYS A 23 10.55 -13.34 3.79
C LYS A 23 10.02 -13.59 5.21
N PRO A 24 9.11 -12.73 5.71
CA PRO A 24 8.58 -12.87 7.06
C PRO A 24 7.84 -14.19 7.23
N THR A 25 7.90 -14.74 8.45
CA THR A 25 7.12 -15.91 8.86
C THR A 25 5.84 -15.54 9.59
N PHE A 26 5.71 -14.28 10.04
CA PHE A 26 4.56 -13.69 10.70
C PHE A 26 4.57 -12.18 10.48
N ILE A 27 3.39 -11.55 10.38
CA ILE A 27 3.25 -10.11 10.16
C ILE A 27 2.33 -9.53 11.24
N ILE A 28 2.80 -8.47 11.90
CA ILE A 28 1.99 -7.63 12.79
C ILE A 28 1.88 -6.27 12.12
N VAL A 29 0.67 -5.75 12.02
CA VAL A 29 0.37 -4.43 11.48
C VAL A 29 -0.18 -3.57 12.62
N SER A 30 0.55 -2.52 12.97
CA SER A 30 0.01 -1.40 13.74
C SER A 30 -0.93 -0.60 12.82
N ALA A 31 -2.21 -0.93 12.88
CA ALA A 31 -3.23 -0.51 11.93
C ALA A 31 -3.92 0.78 12.41
N GLY A 32 -3.26 1.92 12.19
CA GLY A 32 -3.87 3.23 12.33
C GLY A 32 -4.60 3.66 11.06
N PHE A 33 -5.78 4.26 11.20
CA PHE A 33 -6.61 4.75 10.10
C PHE A 33 -6.69 6.29 10.04
N ASP A 34 -5.82 7.01 10.75
CA ASP A 34 -5.76 8.48 10.75
C ASP A 34 -5.18 9.09 9.45
N ALA A 35 -4.57 8.27 8.59
CA ALA A 35 -4.21 8.64 7.22
C ALA A 35 -5.41 8.62 6.25
N ALA A 36 -6.52 8.01 6.64
CA ALA A 36 -7.73 8.00 5.83
C ALA A 36 -8.37 9.39 5.73
N CYS A 37 -9.28 9.57 4.77
CA CYS A 37 -10.03 10.82 4.61
C CYS A 37 -10.80 11.23 5.89
N GLY A 38 -11.30 12.46 5.94
CA GLY A 38 -12.05 12.98 7.11
C GLY A 38 -11.18 13.50 8.27
N HIS A 39 -9.91 13.11 8.37
CA HIS A 39 -9.03 13.59 9.44
C HIS A 39 -8.47 15.01 9.16
N PRO A 40 -8.58 15.95 10.12
CA PRO A 40 -7.99 17.29 10.00
C PRO A 40 -6.47 17.26 9.79
N GLN A 41 -5.92 18.34 9.21
CA GLN A 41 -4.48 18.46 8.93
C GLN A 41 -3.59 18.30 10.18
N ALA A 42 -4.09 18.66 11.36
CA ALA A 42 -3.34 18.55 12.61
C ALA A 42 -3.24 17.11 13.15
N LEU A 43 -4.09 16.18 12.67
CA LEU A 43 -4.13 14.79 13.14
C LEU A 43 -3.61 13.80 12.09
N GLY A 44 -3.96 14.00 10.81
CA GLY A 44 -3.46 13.17 9.70
C GLY A 44 -3.34 13.99 8.43
N GLY A 45 -4.44 14.58 7.96
CA GLY A 45 -4.43 15.49 6.81
C GLY A 45 -4.13 14.81 5.48
N TYR A 46 -4.29 13.48 5.43
CA TYR A 46 -4.18 12.66 4.23
C TYR A 46 -5.59 12.30 3.73
N ASN A 47 -5.66 11.71 2.55
CA ASN A 47 -6.92 11.40 1.89
C ASN A 47 -6.88 9.99 1.32
N LEU A 48 -6.51 9.01 2.16
CA LEU A 48 -6.55 7.61 1.76
C LEU A 48 -7.99 7.08 1.79
N SER A 49 -8.34 6.27 0.79
CA SER A 49 -9.63 5.58 0.78
C SER A 49 -9.63 4.39 1.77
N PRO A 50 -10.78 4.07 2.38
CA PRO A 50 -10.94 2.83 3.14
C PRO A 50 -10.53 1.57 2.35
N GLN A 51 -10.85 1.53 1.06
CA GLN A 51 -10.53 0.42 0.17
C GLN A 51 -9.02 0.19 0.05
N LEU A 52 -8.20 1.22 0.16
CA LEU A 52 -6.75 1.06 0.13
C LEU A 52 -6.22 0.21 1.32
N PHE A 53 -6.84 0.32 2.49
CA PHE A 53 -6.45 -0.49 3.65
C PHE A 53 -6.80 -1.97 3.45
N GLY A 54 -7.98 -2.25 2.90
CA GLY A 54 -8.36 -3.61 2.47
C GLY A 54 -7.40 -4.16 1.41
N TYR A 55 -7.05 -3.34 0.42
CA TYR A 55 -6.07 -3.70 -0.62
C TYR A 55 -4.73 -4.10 -0.03
N PHE A 56 -4.14 -3.29 0.86
CA PHE A 56 -2.87 -3.64 1.50
C PHE A 56 -2.97 -4.85 2.41
N THR A 57 -4.11 -5.07 3.06
CA THR A 57 -4.35 -6.29 3.85
C THR A 57 -4.31 -7.53 2.96
N LEU A 58 -5.00 -7.51 1.81
CA LEU A 58 -4.92 -8.57 0.80
C LEU A 58 -3.48 -8.78 0.31
N GLN A 59 -2.75 -7.71 0.05
CA GLN A 59 -1.35 -7.80 -0.37
C GLN A 59 -0.47 -8.46 0.70
N LEU A 60 -0.63 -8.10 1.97
CA LEU A 60 0.12 -8.68 3.10
C LEU A 60 -0.18 -10.17 3.28
N MET A 61 -1.41 -10.62 3.02
CA MET A 61 -1.79 -12.02 3.14
C MET A 61 -1.07 -12.95 2.14
N ASN A 62 -0.53 -12.40 1.04
CA ASN A 62 0.34 -13.17 0.12
C ASN A 62 1.71 -13.52 0.73
N TYR A 63 2.07 -12.92 1.87
CA TYR A 63 3.31 -13.17 2.60
C TYR A 63 3.03 -13.99 3.86
N ALA A 64 4.09 -14.53 4.47
CA ALA A 64 4.02 -15.27 5.72
C ALA A 64 2.96 -16.40 5.75
N GLY A 65 2.56 -16.92 4.59
CA GLY A 65 1.46 -17.89 4.47
C GLY A 65 0.14 -17.39 5.07
N GLY A 66 -0.17 -16.10 4.93
CA GLY A 66 -1.40 -15.49 5.44
C GLY A 66 -1.41 -15.23 6.95
N ARG A 67 -0.30 -15.45 7.67
CA ARG A 67 -0.21 -15.17 9.11
C ARG A 67 0.00 -13.69 9.37
N VAL A 68 -1.09 -12.94 9.29
CA VAL A 68 -1.16 -11.49 9.46
C VAL A 68 -2.12 -11.17 10.61
N VAL A 69 -1.70 -10.28 11.51
CA VAL A 69 -2.56 -9.71 12.57
C VAL A 69 -2.53 -8.20 12.45
N LEU A 70 -3.70 -7.58 12.43
CA LEU A 70 -3.89 -6.14 12.49
C LEU A 70 -4.32 -5.77 13.91
N ALA A 71 -3.62 -4.82 14.54
CA ALA A 71 -3.98 -4.25 15.82
C ALA A 71 -4.32 -2.77 15.62
N LEU A 72 -5.52 -2.35 16.03
CA LEU A 72 -5.98 -0.97 15.89
C LEU A 72 -5.09 -0.02 16.69
N GLU A 73 -4.67 1.08 16.06
CA GLU A 73 -3.87 2.15 16.67
C GLU A 73 -4.64 3.48 16.66
N GLY A 74 -4.24 4.42 15.79
CA GLY A 74 -4.91 5.72 15.58
C GLY A 74 -6.09 5.66 14.62
N GLY A 75 -6.76 6.79 14.44
CA GLY A 75 -8.02 6.91 13.69
C GLY A 75 -9.10 7.47 14.61
N TYR A 76 -9.71 8.57 14.19
CA TYR A 76 -10.51 9.43 15.07
C TYR A 76 -11.84 9.86 14.43
N ASP A 77 -11.95 9.76 13.11
CA ASP A 77 -13.23 9.89 12.40
C ASP A 77 -13.97 8.54 12.40
N LEU A 78 -15.16 8.49 13.02
CA LEU A 78 -15.89 7.24 13.30
C LEU A 78 -16.34 6.50 12.05
N ASP A 79 -16.78 7.22 11.03
CA ASP A 79 -17.25 6.61 9.79
C ASP A 79 -16.06 6.00 9.05
N THR A 80 -14.97 6.77 8.93
CA THR A 80 -13.79 6.33 8.17
C THR A 80 -13.03 5.19 8.86
N ILE A 81 -12.92 5.18 10.19
CA ILE A 81 -12.35 4.02 10.91
C ILE A 81 -13.21 2.77 10.73
N SER A 82 -14.54 2.91 10.69
CA SER A 82 -15.46 1.79 10.53
C SER A 82 -15.32 1.19 9.13
N ASP A 83 -15.36 2.02 8.09
CA ASP A 83 -15.19 1.61 6.70
C ASP A 83 -13.82 0.96 6.47
N SER A 84 -12.74 1.55 7.03
CA SER A 84 -11.38 1.02 6.86
C SER A 84 -11.18 -0.31 7.58
N ALA A 85 -11.73 -0.45 8.79
CA ALA A 85 -11.71 -1.70 9.52
C ALA A 85 -12.53 -2.78 8.81
N GLU A 86 -13.69 -2.44 8.25
CA GLU A 86 -14.52 -3.35 7.46
C GLU A 86 -13.74 -3.92 6.27
N GLU A 87 -13.11 -3.07 5.47
CA GLU A 87 -12.30 -3.49 4.31
C GLU A 87 -11.14 -4.42 4.71
N CYS A 88 -10.46 -4.14 5.82
CA CYS A 88 -9.42 -5.00 6.36
C CYS A 88 -9.96 -6.36 6.83
N VAL A 89 -11.11 -6.38 7.52
CA VAL A 89 -11.71 -7.62 8.02
C VAL A 89 -12.23 -8.48 6.88
N LYS A 90 -12.88 -7.90 5.86
CA LYS A 90 -13.27 -8.60 4.63
C LYS A 90 -12.08 -9.31 3.99
N ALA A 91 -10.94 -8.61 3.91
CA ALA A 91 -9.71 -9.16 3.35
C ALA A 91 -9.22 -10.38 4.17
N LEU A 92 -9.15 -10.25 5.50
CA LEU A 92 -8.76 -11.34 6.40
C LEU A 92 -9.71 -12.54 6.33
N CYS A 93 -11.00 -12.30 6.08
CA CYS A 93 -12.02 -13.34 5.89
C CYS A 93 -11.93 -14.04 4.53
N GLY A 94 -11.05 -13.60 3.63
CA GLY A 94 -10.86 -14.20 2.31
C GLY A 94 -11.97 -13.85 1.32
N GLU A 95 -12.63 -12.72 1.49
CA GLU A 95 -13.57 -12.20 0.48
C GLU A 95 -12.85 -11.91 -0.86
N SER A 96 -13.63 -11.87 -1.94
CA SER A 96 -13.09 -11.70 -3.29
C SER A 96 -12.40 -10.33 -3.44
N PRO A 97 -11.23 -10.25 -4.10
CA PRO A 97 -10.62 -8.98 -4.51
C PRO A 97 -11.51 -8.14 -5.45
N GLU A 98 -12.58 -8.72 -6.01
CA GLU A 98 -13.58 -7.98 -6.79
C GLU A 98 -14.51 -7.11 -5.94
N THR A 99 -14.65 -7.43 -4.65
CA THR A 99 -15.55 -6.75 -3.71
C THR A 99 -14.82 -6.14 -2.51
N THR A 100 -13.58 -6.57 -2.25
CA THR A 100 -12.76 -6.13 -1.11
C THR A 100 -11.49 -5.46 -1.61
N GLY A 101 -11.15 -4.32 -1.00
CA GLY A 101 -9.95 -3.58 -1.37
C GLY A 101 -9.98 -3.08 -2.82
N LYS A 102 -11.17 -2.91 -3.39
CA LYS A 102 -11.34 -2.50 -4.77
C LYS A 102 -11.05 -1.00 -4.90
N LEU A 103 -9.88 -0.70 -5.42
CA LEU A 103 -9.44 0.67 -5.69
C LEU A 103 -10.26 1.27 -6.84
N SER A 104 -10.52 2.59 -6.77
CA SER A 104 -11.23 3.30 -7.84
C SER A 104 -10.34 3.48 -9.07
N ASP A 105 -10.96 3.73 -10.23
CA ASP A 105 -10.23 4.03 -11.46
C ASP A 105 -9.36 5.28 -11.29
N GLU A 106 -9.81 6.27 -10.52
CA GLU A 106 -9.03 7.46 -10.20
C GLU A 106 -7.78 7.10 -9.40
N ALA A 107 -7.89 6.26 -8.37
CA ALA A 107 -6.74 5.82 -7.57
C ALA A 107 -5.72 5.04 -8.42
N LEU A 108 -6.20 4.17 -9.32
CA LEU A 108 -5.34 3.36 -10.19
C LEU A 108 -4.64 4.16 -11.29
N ASN A 109 -5.29 5.20 -11.82
CA ASN A 109 -4.76 6.04 -12.89
C ASN A 109 -3.97 7.25 -12.38
N ALA A 110 -4.17 7.66 -11.14
CA ALA A 110 -3.44 8.77 -10.54
C ALA A 110 -1.93 8.50 -10.46
N PHE A 111 -1.16 9.57 -10.61
CA PHE A 111 0.29 9.54 -10.43
C PHE A 111 0.64 9.96 -9.01
N PRO A 112 1.65 9.33 -8.38
CA PRO A 112 2.13 9.78 -7.07
C PRO A 112 2.66 11.21 -7.19
N LYS A 113 2.39 12.02 -6.17
CA LYS A 113 2.81 13.42 -6.09
C LYS A 113 4.33 13.53 -6.00
N GLN A 114 4.85 14.65 -6.48
CA GLN A 114 6.28 14.92 -6.45
C GLN A 114 6.88 14.79 -5.04
N SER A 115 6.19 15.29 -4.00
CA SER A 115 6.65 15.19 -2.61
C SER A 115 6.74 13.75 -2.12
N ALA A 116 5.83 12.87 -2.55
CA ALA A 116 5.90 11.44 -2.25
C ALA A 116 7.07 10.79 -2.99
N GLN A 117 7.26 11.10 -4.27
CA GLN A 117 8.39 10.60 -5.07
C GLN A 117 9.74 11.01 -4.46
N GLU A 118 9.91 12.27 -4.07
CA GLU A 118 11.13 12.76 -3.42
C GLU A 118 11.40 12.04 -2.08
N THR A 119 10.34 11.80 -1.30
CA THR A 119 10.44 11.08 -0.02
C THR A 119 10.86 9.63 -0.24
N ILE A 120 10.21 8.93 -1.17
CA ILE A 120 10.53 7.55 -1.54
C ILE A 120 11.99 7.45 -2.04
N GLN A 121 12.45 8.36 -2.89
CA GLN A 121 13.83 8.39 -3.37
C GLN A 121 14.83 8.51 -2.22
N LYS A 122 14.55 9.36 -1.23
CA LYS A 122 15.39 9.51 -0.03
C LYS A 122 15.44 8.20 0.77
N VAL A 123 14.29 7.55 0.98
CA VAL A 123 14.23 6.25 1.68
C VAL A 123 15.08 5.20 0.95
N ILE A 124 14.93 5.08 -0.38
CA ILE A 124 15.74 4.16 -1.19
C ILE A 124 17.23 4.49 -1.08
N ALA A 125 17.61 5.76 -1.20
CA ALA A 125 19.01 6.18 -1.14
C ALA A 125 19.70 5.79 0.18
N ILE A 126 18.96 5.88 1.29
CA ILE A 126 19.43 5.50 2.63
C ILE A 126 19.48 3.97 2.78
N HIS A 127 18.41 3.27 2.37
CA HIS A 127 18.22 1.86 2.69
C HIS A 127 18.82 0.87 1.69
N LYS A 128 19.15 1.29 0.46
CA LYS A 128 19.70 0.40 -0.61
C LYS A 128 20.97 -0.35 -0.20
N LYS A 129 21.76 0.19 0.74
CA LYS A 129 22.95 -0.49 1.29
C LYS A 129 22.60 -1.76 2.06
N TYR A 130 21.44 -1.77 2.72
CA TYR A 130 20.96 -2.88 3.55
C TYR A 130 19.99 -3.78 2.79
N TRP A 131 19.28 -3.21 1.81
CA TRP A 131 18.29 -3.89 1.00
C TRP A 131 18.63 -3.72 -0.49
N PRO A 132 19.48 -4.61 -1.05
CA PRO A 132 19.85 -4.54 -2.46
C PRO A 132 18.67 -4.69 -3.43
N SER A 133 17.52 -5.21 -2.97
CA SER A 133 16.27 -5.25 -3.76
C SER A 133 15.68 -3.88 -4.05
N LEU A 134 16.07 -2.84 -3.31
CA LEU A 134 15.65 -1.46 -3.57
C LEU A 134 16.40 -0.90 -4.79
N THR A 135 15.88 -1.18 -5.97
CA THR A 135 16.39 -0.62 -7.22
C THR A 135 15.92 0.82 -7.35
N ALA A 136 16.87 1.75 -7.50
CA ALA A 136 16.54 3.16 -7.55
C ALA A 136 15.71 3.48 -8.81
N ALA A 137 14.48 3.99 -8.58
CA ALA A 137 13.63 4.73 -9.52
C ALA A 137 12.70 3.97 -10.49
N GLN A 138 12.70 2.64 -10.58
CA GLN A 138 11.73 1.97 -11.46
C GLN A 138 10.31 2.06 -10.88
N GLY A 139 9.38 2.62 -11.67
CA GLY A 139 7.96 2.69 -11.32
C GLY A 139 7.59 3.73 -10.26
N ILE A 140 8.50 4.63 -9.86
CA ILE A 140 8.16 5.67 -8.86
C ILE A 140 7.28 6.78 -9.44
N SER A 141 7.40 7.05 -10.74
CA SER A 141 6.69 8.13 -11.44
C SER A 141 5.57 7.59 -12.34
N SER A 142 5.12 6.36 -12.11
CA SER A 142 4.04 5.71 -12.86
C SER A 142 2.81 5.54 -11.98
N SER A 143 1.63 5.56 -12.60
CA SER A 143 0.40 5.14 -11.94
C SER A 143 0.43 3.64 -11.63
N GLU A 144 -0.47 3.18 -10.78
CA GLU A 144 -0.59 1.76 -10.46
C GLU A 144 -1.01 0.94 -11.69
N LEU A 145 -1.94 1.44 -12.49
CA LEU A 145 -2.36 0.76 -13.72
C LEU A 145 -1.22 0.60 -14.73
N GLN A 146 -0.42 1.65 -14.93
CA GLN A 146 0.76 1.59 -15.81
C GLN A 146 1.77 0.56 -15.31
N TRP A 147 2.01 0.53 -14.00
CA TRP A 147 2.92 -0.43 -13.40
C TRP A 147 2.45 -1.87 -13.60
N GLN A 148 1.17 -2.15 -13.35
CA GLN A 148 0.59 -3.48 -13.53
C GLN A 148 0.71 -3.97 -14.98
N ALA A 149 0.45 -3.09 -15.96
CA ALA A 149 0.60 -3.41 -17.37
C ALA A 149 2.06 -3.77 -17.74
N VAL A 150 3.04 -3.09 -17.13
CA VAL A 150 4.47 -3.39 -17.31
C VAL A 150 4.83 -4.73 -16.65
N ALA A 151 4.40 -4.95 -15.41
CA ALA A 151 4.65 -6.19 -14.67
C ALA A 151 4.07 -7.42 -15.40
N GLN A 152 2.85 -7.32 -15.93
CA GLN A 152 2.21 -8.37 -16.72
C GLN A 152 2.97 -8.69 -18.01
N LYS A 153 3.48 -7.68 -18.71
CA LYS A 153 4.33 -7.90 -19.90
C LYS A 153 5.59 -8.69 -19.56
N PHE A 154 6.27 -8.36 -18.46
CA PHE A 154 7.45 -9.11 -18.03
C PHE A 154 7.12 -10.54 -17.60
N ALA A 155 6.00 -10.75 -16.91
CA ALA A 155 5.53 -12.10 -16.58
C ALA A 155 5.25 -12.95 -17.82
N SER A 156 4.66 -12.36 -18.87
CA SER A 156 4.39 -13.05 -20.15
C SER A 156 5.63 -13.34 -21.00
N LEU A 157 6.74 -12.64 -20.76
CA LEU A 157 8.02 -12.81 -21.48
C LEU A 157 8.95 -13.82 -20.82
N SER A 158 8.61 -14.32 -19.63
CA SER A 158 9.42 -15.26 -18.84
C SER A 158 9.14 -16.73 -19.22
N VAL A 159 8.74 -16.99 -20.47
CA VAL A 159 8.42 -18.32 -21.04
C VAL A 159 9.64 -18.89 -21.76
#